data_AF-A0A5D2MIZ0-F1
#
_entry.id   AF-A0A5D2MIZ0-F1
#
_cell.length_a   1.000
_cell.length_b   1.000
_cell.length_c   1.000
_cell.angle_alpha   90.00
_cell.angle_beta   90.00
_cell.angle_gamma   90.00
#
_symmetry.space_group_name_H-M   'P 1'
#
loop_
_entity.id
_entity.type
_entity.pdbx_description
1 polymer ?
#
loop_
_entity_poly.entity_id
_entity_poly.type
_entity_poly.pdbx_seq_one_letter_code
_entity_poly.pdbx_strand_id
1 'polypeptide(L)'
;MTLTMMIFIDKVHAVKALTKLGLEDCFEGVICFETLNPTHKNTVSGDEDIEFLGSAATATYVHTSPQIFDMMDQFAHHNQGATLPKTPIVCKPQESAIERALSIAKINPQRTIR
;
A
#
# COMPACT_ATOMS: atom_id res chain seq x y z
N MET A 1 27.32 -0.95 -1.29
CA MET A 1 26.11 -0.17 -0.97
C MET A 1 25.03 -1.15 -0.58
N THR A 2 24.63 -1.10 0.68
CA THR A 2 23.59 -1.95 1.25
C THR A 2 22.31 -1.13 1.22
N LEU A 3 21.39 -1.46 0.31
CA LEU A 3 20.14 -0.72 0.14
C LEU A 3 19.13 -1.19 1.22
N THR A 4 19.22 -0.58 2.40
CA THR A 4 18.26 -0.79 3.48
C THR A 4 17.07 0.14 3.26
N MET A 5 15.86 -0.42 3.16
CA MET A 5 14.66 0.31 2.78
C MET A 5 13.52 0.03 3.76
N MET A 6 12.83 1.07 4.24
CA MET A 6 11.73 0.94 5.21
C MET A 6 10.41 1.48 4.67
N ILE A 7 9.29 0.81 4.97
CA ILE A 7 7.93 1.22 4.59
C ILE A 7 7.26 1.96 5.77
N PHE A 8 6.88 3.22 5.56
CA PHE A 8 6.15 4.07 6.51
C PHE A 8 4.78 4.49 6.00
N ILE A 9 3.97 5.08 6.88
CA ILE A 9 2.68 5.68 6.50
C ILE A 9 2.96 6.91 5.64
N ASP A 10 3.70 7.87 6.17
CA ASP A 10 4.14 9.07 5.46
C ASP A 10 5.55 9.49 5.89
N LYS A 11 6.12 10.42 5.13
CA LYS A 11 7.50 10.88 5.33
C LYS A 11 7.70 11.64 6.63
N VAL A 12 6.71 12.38 7.12
CA VAL A 12 6.82 13.15 8.37
C VAL A 12 6.89 12.21 9.57
N HIS A 13 6.03 11.19 9.59
CA HIS A 13 6.08 10.16 10.61
C HIS A 13 7.34 9.31 10.51
N ALA A 14 7.83 9.02 9.29
CA ALA A 14 9.10 8.33 9.10
C ALA A 14 10.27 9.09 9.73
N VAL A 15 10.47 10.36 9.35
CA VAL A 15 11.57 11.18 9.86
C VAL A 15 11.49 11.29 11.39
N LYS A 16 10.30 11.61 11.93
CA LYS A 16 10.11 11.74 13.38
C LYS A 16 10.41 10.44 14.14
N ALA A 17 10.05 9.29 13.59
CA ALA A 17 10.35 7.99 14.20
C ALA A 17 11.85 7.67 14.11
N LEU A 18 12.48 7.91 12.97
CA LEU A 18 13.91 7.67 12.76
C LEU A 18 14.77 8.55 13.68
N THR A 19 14.43 9.83 13.84
CA THR A 19 15.09 10.75 14.79
C THR A 19 15.03 10.23 16.22
N LYS A 20 13.85 9.81 16.66
CA LYS A 20 13.67 9.29 18.02
C LYS A 20 14.42 7.99 18.29
N LEU A 21 14.67 7.20 17.24
CA LEU A 21 15.40 5.93 17.32
C LEU A 21 16.91 6.11 17.06
N GLY A 22 17.37 7.29 16.64
CA GLY A 22 18.76 7.52 16.26
C GLY A 22 19.17 6.79 14.97
N LEU A 23 18.23 6.59 14.03
CA LEU A 23 18.41 5.82 12.79
C LEU A 23 18.33 6.68 11.52
N GLU A 24 18.54 7.99 11.64
CA GLU A 24 18.34 8.97 10.55
C GLU A 24 19.16 8.63 9.29
N ASP A 25 20.37 8.09 9.47
CA ASP A 25 21.31 7.75 8.38
C ASP A 25 21.46 6.23 8.15
N CYS A 26 20.61 5.40 8.77
CA CYS A 26 20.71 3.94 8.65
C CYS A 26 20.05 3.39 7.37
N PHE A 27 19.30 4.23 6.65
CA PHE A 27 18.51 3.82 5.49
C PHE A 27 18.86 4.68 4.29
N GLU A 28 18.99 4.05 3.13
CA GLU A 28 19.25 4.75 1.86
C GLU A 28 17.96 5.33 1.27
N GLY A 29 16.79 4.81 1.67
CA GLY A 29 15.50 5.34 1.27
C GLY A 29 14.33 4.90 2.15
N VAL A 30 13.27 5.70 2.13
CA VAL A 30 12.00 5.41 2.80
C VAL A 30 10.89 5.43 1.75
N ILE A 31 10.07 4.38 1.71
CA ILE A 31 8.86 4.31 0.90
C ILE A 31 7.65 4.56 1.81
N CYS A 32 6.75 5.44 1.38
CA CYS A 32 5.54 5.79 2.12
C CYS A 32 4.30 5.11 1.52
N PHE A 33 3.19 5.14 2.25
CA PHE A 33 1.92 4.58 1.82
C PHE A 33 1.46 5.16 0.49
N GLU A 34 1.62 6.47 0.30
CA GLU A 34 1.22 7.17 -0.93
C GLU A 34 2.04 6.70 -2.13
N THR A 35 3.30 6.35 -1.92
CA THR A 35 4.17 5.78 -2.95
C THR A 35 3.75 4.36 -3.31
N LEU A 36 3.33 3.57 -2.32
CA LEU A 36 2.77 2.23 -2.53
C LEU A 36 1.35 2.25 -3.08
N ASN A 37 0.62 3.35 -2.99
CA ASN A 37 -0.78 3.45 -3.40
C ASN A 37 -1.02 4.77 -4.14
N PRO A 38 -0.44 4.95 -5.35
CA PRO A 38 -0.70 6.13 -6.14
C PRO A 38 -2.18 6.14 -6.52
N THR A 39 -2.94 7.02 -5.88
CA THR A 39 -4.25 7.45 -6.37
C THR A 39 -3.97 8.43 -7.50
N HIS A 40 -4.61 8.24 -8.66
CA HIS A 40 -4.44 9.12 -9.82
C HIS A 40 -4.87 10.56 -9.45
N LYS A 41 -3.95 11.37 -8.93
CA LYS A 41 -4.11 12.82 -8.84
C LYS A 41 -3.77 13.37 -10.22
N ASN A 42 -4.76 13.38 -11.10
CA ASN A 42 -4.69 14.24 -12.27
C ASN A 42 -4.63 15.68 -11.74
N THR A 43 -3.49 16.33 -11.91
CA THR A 43 -3.35 17.78 -11.71
C THR A 43 -4.25 18.49 -12.71
N VAL A 44 -5.43 18.94 -12.28
CA VAL A 44 -6.14 20.04 -12.93
C VAL A 44 -6.50 21.06 -11.85
N SER A 45 -6.05 22.27 -12.15
CA SER A 45 -6.30 23.56 -11.50
C SER A 45 -7.73 23.77 -11.01
N GLY A 46 -7.85 24.32 -9.79
CA GLY A 46 -8.81 25.38 -9.45
C GLY A 46 -10.28 24.99 -9.22
N ASP A 47 -10.73 25.29 -8.01
CA ASP A 47 -12.11 25.50 -7.54
C ASP A 47 -13.06 24.30 -7.24
N GLU A 48 -13.53 24.33 -5.99
CA GLU A 48 -14.81 23.86 -5.43
C GLU A 48 -15.52 22.65 -6.06
N ASP A 49 -15.38 21.48 -5.42
CA ASP A 49 -16.46 20.84 -4.63
C ASP A 49 -16.00 19.47 -4.10
N ILE A 50 -16.27 19.21 -2.82
CA ILE A 50 -15.96 17.95 -2.14
C ILE A 50 -16.96 16.87 -2.56
N GLU A 51 -16.69 16.18 -3.67
CA GLU A 51 -17.36 14.92 -3.98
C GLU A 51 -16.54 13.73 -3.47
N PHE A 52 -17.12 13.04 -2.48
CA PHE A 52 -16.74 11.70 -2.06
C PHE A 52 -17.05 10.71 -3.19
N LEU A 53 -16.18 10.64 -4.19
CA LEU A 53 -16.33 9.69 -5.30
C LEU A 53 -15.18 8.69 -5.29
N GLY A 54 -15.45 7.56 -4.66
CA GLY A 54 -14.69 6.34 -4.89
C GLY A 54 -14.76 5.93 -6.37
N SER A 55 -13.65 5.39 -6.85
CA SER A 55 -13.49 4.58 -8.07
C SER A 55 -13.57 5.28 -9.43
N ALA A 56 -12.41 5.29 -10.10
CA ALA A 56 -12.32 4.85 -11.49
C ALA A 56 -10.96 4.19 -11.73
N ALA A 57 -10.79 2.98 -11.19
CA ALA A 57 -9.90 2.01 -11.81
C ALA A 57 -10.63 1.45 -13.03
N THR A 58 -10.08 1.68 -14.22
CA THR A 58 -10.49 1.00 -15.46
C THR A 58 -10.17 -0.48 -15.33
N ALA A 59 -11.07 -1.24 -14.71
CA ALA A 59 -11.17 -2.67 -14.88
C ALA A 59 -12.35 -2.93 -15.82
N THR A 60 -12.13 -3.71 -16.86
CA THR A 60 -13.14 -4.22 -17.78
C THR A 60 -14.29 -4.83 -16.96
N TYR A 61 -15.42 -4.13 -16.85
CA TYR A 61 -16.61 -4.58 -16.14
C TYR A 61 -17.24 -5.74 -16.92
N VAL A 62 -16.85 -6.97 -16.59
CA VAL A 62 -17.72 -8.12 -16.78
C VAL A 62 -18.81 -7.99 -15.73
N HIS A 63 -20.03 -7.75 -16.21
CA HIS A 63 -21.24 -7.56 -15.42
C HIS A 63 -21.54 -8.79 -14.56
N THR A 64 -21.09 -8.76 -13.32
CA THR A 64 -21.65 -9.56 -12.24
C THR A 64 -21.86 -8.60 -11.07
N SER A 65 -23.12 -8.45 -10.65
CA SER A 65 -23.63 -7.65 -9.53
C SER A 65 -22.61 -7.35 -8.42
N PRO A 66 -22.58 -6.14 -7.81
CA PRO A 66 -21.77 -5.88 -6.62
C PRO A 66 -22.24 -6.80 -5.50
N GLN A 67 -21.53 -7.90 -5.28
CA GLN A 67 -21.76 -8.79 -4.15
C GLN A 67 -21.30 -8.02 -2.91
N ILE A 68 -22.27 -7.50 -2.14
CA ILE A 68 -22.02 -6.97 -0.80
C ILE A 68 -21.39 -8.11 0.00
N PHE A 69 -20.15 -7.90 0.44
CA PHE A 69 -19.42 -8.90 1.19
C PHE A 69 -19.92 -8.89 2.64
N ASP A 70 -20.60 -9.97 3.07
CA ASP A 70 -21.07 -10.10 4.45
C ASP A 70 -19.89 -10.50 5.34
N MET A 71 -19.32 -9.49 6.02
CA MET A 71 -18.23 -9.69 6.97
C MET A 71 -18.66 -10.58 8.15
N MET A 72 -19.91 -10.52 8.60
CA MET A 72 -20.34 -11.26 9.79
C MET A 72 -20.42 -12.77 9.51
N ASP A 73 -20.89 -13.15 8.33
CA ASP A 73 -20.99 -14.53 7.88
C ASP A 73 -19.61 -15.20 7.76
N GLN A 74 -18.61 -14.49 7.22
CA GLN A 74 -17.25 -15.00 7.09
C GLN A 74 -16.57 -15.25 8.44
N PHE A 75 -16.69 -14.33 9.40
CA PHE A 75 -16.09 -14.49 10.72
C PHE A 75 -16.79 -15.59 11.52
N ALA A 76 -18.10 -15.78 11.32
CA ALA A 76 -18.86 -16.87 11.95
C ALA A 76 -18.49 -18.25 11.37
N HIS A 77 -18.17 -18.32 10.07
CA HIS A 77 -17.89 -19.56 9.34
C HIS A 77 -16.41 -19.77 9.01
N HIS A 78 -15.50 -19.43 9.93
CA HIS A 78 -14.04 -19.47 9.77
C HIS A 78 -13.46 -20.90 9.54
N ASN A 79 -13.94 -21.60 8.53
CA ASN A 79 -13.24 -22.67 7.85
C ASN A 79 -12.01 -22.02 7.21
N GLN A 80 -10.84 -22.59 7.46
CA GLN A 80 -9.50 -22.06 7.16
C GLN A 80 -9.16 -21.92 5.66
N GLY A 81 -10.13 -21.54 4.80
CA GLY A 81 -9.95 -21.44 3.35
C GLY A 81 -10.82 -20.42 2.63
N ALA A 82 -11.61 -19.59 3.33
CA ALA A 82 -12.39 -18.52 2.69
C ALA A 82 -11.48 -17.34 2.33
N THR A 83 -11.07 -17.27 1.06
CA THR A 83 -10.22 -16.19 0.53
C THR A 83 -10.97 -14.86 0.58
N LEU A 84 -10.51 -13.94 1.43
CA LEU A 84 -10.98 -12.54 1.44
C LEU A 84 -10.81 -11.90 0.06
N PRO A 85 -11.75 -11.04 -0.37
CA PRO A 85 -11.54 -10.23 -1.56
C PRO A 85 -10.27 -9.39 -1.37
N LYS A 86 -9.42 -9.35 -2.40
CA LYS A 86 -8.18 -8.55 -2.35
C LYS A 86 -8.53 -7.08 -2.16
N THR A 87 -7.99 -6.48 -1.10
CA THR A 87 -8.16 -5.05 -0.88
C THR A 87 -7.41 -4.27 -1.96
N PRO A 88 -7.98 -3.18 -2.49
CA PRO A 88 -7.27 -2.33 -3.45
C PRO A 88 -6.09 -1.59 -2.81
N ILE A 89 -5.99 -1.60 -1.48
CA ILE A 89 -4.96 -0.92 -0.68
C ILE A 89 -3.81 -1.89 -0.38
N VAL A 90 -2.59 -1.45 -0.69
CA VAL A 90 -1.33 -2.15 -0.46
C VAL A 90 -0.55 -1.50 0.68
N CYS A 91 -0.60 -2.07 1.87
CA CYS A 91 0.05 -1.55 3.07
C CYS A 91 0.72 -2.65 3.91
N LYS A 92 1.77 -2.28 4.66
CA LYS A 92 2.43 -3.19 5.61
C LYS A 92 1.40 -3.81 6.60
N PRO A 93 1.61 -5.05 7.07
CA PRO A 93 2.76 -5.93 6.84
C PRO A 93 2.60 -6.90 5.64
N GLN A 94 1.68 -6.63 4.70
CA GLN A 94 1.37 -7.59 3.63
C GLN A 94 2.56 -7.87 2.69
N GLU A 95 2.69 -9.11 2.21
CA GLU A 95 3.75 -9.55 1.28
C GLU A 95 3.77 -8.71 -0.01
N SER A 96 2.59 -8.46 -0.59
CA SER A 96 2.44 -7.61 -1.78
C SER A 96 2.96 -6.18 -1.61
N ALA A 97 2.98 -5.64 -0.38
CA ALA A 97 3.58 -4.33 -0.11
C ALA A 97 5.10 -4.40 -0.12
N ILE A 98 5.68 -5.51 0.35
CA ILE A 98 7.11 -5.75 0.34
C ILE A 98 7.59 -5.94 -1.10
N GLU A 99 6.93 -6.82 -1.87
CA GLU A 99 7.27 -7.04 -3.29
C GLU A 99 7.20 -5.75 -4.11
N ARG A 100 6.14 -4.96 -3.88
CA ARG A 100 5.98 -3.67 -4.55
C ARG A 100 7.04 -2.66 -4.13
N ALA A 101 7.39 -2.61 -2.85
CA ALA A 101 8.48 -1.76 -2.36
C ALA A 101 9.83 -2.14 -3.01
N LEU A 102 10.15 -3.44 -3.10
CA LEU A 102 11.35 -3.93 -3.76
C LEU A 102 11.37 -3.57 -5.25
N SER A 103 10.22 -3.68 -5.92
CA SER A 103 10.07 -3.26 -7.32
C SER A 103 10.31 -1.76 -7.51
N ILE A 104 9.70 -0.90 -6.68
CA ILE A 104 9.89 0.55 -6.71
C ILE A 104 11.36 0.92 -6.47
N ALA A 105 12.01 0.26 -5.51
CA ALA A 105 13.41 0.49 -5.17
C ALA A 105 14.41 -0.21 -6.11
N LYS A 106 13.92 -0.97 -7.11
CA LYS A 106 14.75 -1.76 -8.03
C LYS A 106 15.71 -2.72 -7.31
N ILE A 107 15.26 -3.28 -6.17
CA ILE A 107 16.01 -4.25 -5.37
C ILE A 107 15.72 -5.65 -5.90
N ASN A 108 16.76 -6.48 -6.02
CA ASN A 108 16.58 -7.89 -6.32
C ASN A 108 16.13 -8.65 -5.05
N PRO A 109 14.90 -9.21 -5.00
CA PRO A 109 14.39 -9.94 -3.83
C PRO A 109 15.20 -11.19 -3.49
N GLN A 110 15.87 -11.79 -4.48
CA GLN A 110 16.65 -13.02 -4.34
C GLN A 110 18.11 -12.75 -3.95
N ARG A 111 18.48 -11.48 -3.74
CA ARG A 111 19.79 -11.14 -3.18
C ARG A 111 19.65 -11.00 -1.67
N THR A 112 20.19 -11.96 -0.93
CA THR A 112 20.33 -11.84 0.52
C THR A 112 21.23 -10.65 0.85
N ILE A 113 20.71 -9.71 1.64
CA ILE A 113 21.50 -8.69 2.31
C ILE A 113 22.37 -9.41 3.34
N ARG A 114 23.70 -9.30 3.21
CA ARG A 114 24.68 -9.93 4.09
C ARG A 114 25.20 -8.93 5.11
#